data_AF-A0A257L3G1-F1
#
_entry.id   AF-A0A257L3G1-F1
#
_cell.length_a   1.000
_cell.length_b   1.000
_cell.length_c   1.000
_cell.angle_alpha   90.00
_cell.angle_beta   90.00
_cell.angle_gamma   90.00
#
_symmetry.space_group_name_H-M   'P 1'
#
loop_
_entity.id
_entity.type
_entity.pdbx_description
1 polymer ?
#
loop_
_entity_poly.entity_id
_entity_poly.type
_entity_poly.pdbx_seq_one_letter_code
_entity_poly.pdbx_strand_id
1 'polypeptide(L)'
;MVKVFVDTDVCIDLLSGRQPFNKTAETLFSLADKGKIKIYVSSLSFANIDYVLRSHYSATHSKQVLGKFKTLVSVATVSSKTIDLALVSDFNDFEDAIQYCCALENNLATLITRNIKDYKKATIHIQTPDSFITMQV
;
A
#
# COMPACT_ATOMS: atom_id res chain seq x y z
N MET A 1 15.52 -4.19 -9.93
CA MET A 1 14.27 -4.69 -9.30
C MET A 1 13.31 -3.53 -9.17
N VAL A 2 12.09 -3.68 -9.69
CA VAL A 2 11.06 -2.64 -9.65
C VAL A 2 10.61 -2.44 -8.21
N LYS A 3 10.52 -1.19 -7.75
CA LYS A 3 10.06 -0.82 -6.40
C LYS A 3 8.76 -0.05 -6.53
N VAL A 4 7.75 -0.45 -5.78
CA VAL A 4 6.42 0.17 -5.82
C VAL A 4 5.94 0.46 -4.42
N PHE A 5 5.23 1.58 -4.26
CA PHE A 5 4.41 1.81 -3.08
C PHE A 5 3.03 1.18 -3.29
N VAL A 6 2.48 0.53 -2.27
CA VAL A 6 1.16 -0.09 -2.33
C VAL A 6 0.26 0.55 -1.28
N ASP A 7 -0.90 1.00 -1.75
CA ASP A 7 -1.99 1.55 -0.96
C ASP A 7 -2.45 0.56 0.14
N THR A 8 -2.88 1.09 1.28
CA THR A 8 -3.36 0.34 2.45
C THR A 8 -4.57 -0.49 2.04
N ASP A 9 -5.44 0.06 1.20
CA ASP A 9 -6.64 -0.60 0.75
C ASP A 9 -6.34 -1.87 -0.06
N VAL A 10 -5.29 -1.85 -0.88
CA VAL A 10 -4.82 -3.02 -1.64
C VAL A 10 -4.20 -4.07 -0.71
N CYS A 11 -3.57 -3.64 0.40
CA CYS A 11 -3.10 -4.55 1.44
C CYS A 11 -4.27 -5.21 2.16
N ILE A 12 -5.33 -4.46 2.46
CA ILE A 12 -6.57 -4.98 3.05
C ILE A 12 -7.24 -5.98 2.09
N ASP A 13 -7.25 -5.70 0.78
CA ASP A 13 -7.79 -6.64 -0.23
C ASP A 13 -7.15 -8.02 -0.13
N LEU A 14 -5.82 -8.06 0.00
CA LEU A 14 -5.08 -9.31 0.21
C LEU A 14 -5.47 -9.97 1.53
N LEU A 15 -5.33 -9.23 2.64
CA LEU A 15 -5.32 -9.82 3.98
C LEU A 15 -6.71 -10.18 4.50
N SER A 16 -7.77 -9.54 3.98
CA SER A 16 -9.16 -9.79 4.39
C SER A 16 -9.92 -10.70 3.42
N GLY A 17 -9.39 -10.98 2.23
CA GLY A 17 -10.14 -11.70 1.20
C GLY A 17 -11.22 -10.85 0.49
N ARG A 18 -11.12 -9.50 0.53
CA ARG A 18 -12.15 -8.58 0.01
C ARG A 18 -12.38 -8.78 -1.49
N GLN A 19 -13.57 -9.28 -1.85
CA GLN A 19 -13.98 -9.44 -3.25
C GLN A 19 -14.53 -8.11 -3.82
N PRO A 20 -14.32 -7.82 -5.12
CA PRO A 20 -13.67 -8.67 -6.13
C PRO A 20 -12.13 -8.52 -6.23
N PHE A 21 -11.52 -7.71 -5.36
CA PHE A 21 -10.13 -7.24 -5.53
C PHE A 21 -9.06 -8.22 -5.05
N ASN A 22 -9.43 -9.17 -4.20
CA ASN A 22 -8.49 -10.07 -3.54
C ASN A 22 -7.60 -10.85 -4.52
N LYS A 23 -8.15 -11.41 -5.60
CA LYS A 23 -7.38 -12.20 -6.57
C LYS A 23 -6.27 -11.40 -7.26
N THR A 24 -6.58 -10.14 -7.60
CA THR A 24 -5.59 -9.23 -8.18
C THR A 24 -4.52 -8.87 -7.14
N ALA A 25 -4.92 -8.61 -5.89
CA ALA A 25 -3.98 -8.36 -4.79
C ALA A 25 -3.05 -9.57 -4.56
N GLU A 26 -3.58 -10.80 -4.48
CA GLU A 26 -2.79 -12.04 -4.38
C GLU A 26 -1.73 -12.14 -5.49
N THR A 27 -2.11 -11.81 -6.72
CA THR A 27 -1.19 -11.84 -7.86
C THR A 27 -0.09 -10.79 -7.71
N LEU A 28 -0.43 -9.56 -7.32
CA LEU A 28 0.54 -8.49 -7.07
C LEU A 28 1.55 -8.87 -5.99
N PHE A 29 1.06 -9.36 -4.85
CA PHE A 29 1.91 -9.73 -3.71
C PHE A 29 2.71 -11.01 -3.97
N SER A 30 2.22 -11.92 -4.82
CA SER A 30 3.00 -13.07 -5.31
C SER A 30 4.22 -12.65 -6.16
N LEU A 31 4.16 -11.50 -6.85
CA LEU A 31 5.34 -10.97 -7.54
C LEU A 31 6.43 -10.54 -6.56
N ALA A 32 6.04 -10.02 -5.39
CA ALA A 32 6.99 -9.65 -4.35
C ALA A 32 7.60 -10.89 -3.69
N ASP A 33 6.79 -11.91 -3.40
CA ASP A 33 7.24 -13.19 -2.83
C ASP A 33 8.25 -13.89 -3.74
N LYS A 34 8.02 -13.85 -5.06
CA LYS A 34 8.94 -14.37 -6.09
C LYS A 34 10.16 -13.48 -6.35
N GLY A 35 10.33 -12.38 -5.62
CA GLY A 35 11.44 -11.44 -5.79
C GLY A 35 11.44 -10.64 -7.09
N LYS A 36 10.32 -10.60 -7.84
CA LYS A 36 10.22 -9.82 -9.08
C LYS A 36 10.07 -8.32 -8.82
N ILE A 37 9.39 -7.96 -7.74
CA ILE A 37 9.18 -6.57 -7.31
C ILE A 37 9.49 -6.40 -5.82
N LYS A 38 9.74 -5.17 -5.40
CA LYS A 38 9.80 -4.79 -3.99
C LYS A 38 8.60 -3.93 -3.64
N ILE A 39 7.78 -4.40 -2.70
CA ILE A 39 6.63 -3.65 -2.21
C ILE A 39 7.04 -2.82 -0.99
N TYR A 40 6.64 -1.55 -1.00
CA TYR A 40 6.70 -0.63 0.12
C TYR A 40 5.28 -0.26 0.55
N VAL A 41 5.06 -0.14 1.86
CA VAL A 41 3.81 0.36 2.47
C VAL A 41 4.16 1.36 3.55
N SER A 42 3.25 2.24 3.96
CA SER A 42 3.53 3.17 5.06
C SER A 42 3.55 2.41 6.40
N SER A 43 4.25 2.95 7.40
CA SER A 43 4.14 2.45 8.77
C SER A 43 2.72 2.61 9.34
N LEU A 44 1.97 3.61 8.85
CA LEU A 44 0.58 3.84 9.23
C LEU A 44 -0.36 2.73 8.72
N SER A 45 -0.07 2.16 7.54
CA SER A 45 -0.88 1.08 6.97
C SER A 45 -1.03 -0.11 7.93
N PHE A 46 -0.04 -0.40 8.79
CA PHE A 46 -0.15 -1.49 9.77
C PHE A 46 -1.24 -1.24 10.83
N ALA A 47 -1.39 0.01 11.29
CA ALA A 47 -2.44 0.37 12.24
C ALA A 47 -3.82 0.27 11.59
N ASN A 48 -3.94 0.74 10.34
CA ASN A 48 -5.19 0.72 9.58
C ASN A 48 -5.62 -0.73 9.25
N ILE A 49 -4.67 -1.57 8.83
CA ILE A 49 -4.91 -2.99 8.59
C ILE A 49 -5.33 -3.69 9.89
N ASP A 50 -4.63 -3.48 11.02
CA ASP A 50 -5.04 -4.07 12.31
C ASP A 50 -6.48 -3.68 12.67
N TYR A 51 -6.80 -2.40 12.52
CA TYR A 51 -8.14 -1.88 12.80
C TYR A 51 -9.22 -2.62 12.00
N VAL A 52 -9.00 -2.80 10.69
CA VAL A 52 -9.94 -3.51 9.82
C VAL A 52 -10.00 -5.01 10.15
N LEU A 53 -8.86 -5.67 10.32
CA LEU A 53 -8.81 -7.12 10.59
C LEU A 53 -9.48 -7.50 11.92
N ARG A 54 -9.47 -6.61 12.92
CA ARG A 54 -10.13 -6.86 14.22
C ARG A 54 -11.65 -7.05 14.14
N SER A 55 -12.30 -6.66 13.05
CA SER A 55 -13.72 -6.94 12.82
C SER A 55 -13.98 -8.42 12.48
N HIS A 56 -12.96 -9.15 12.03
CA HIS A 56 -13.06 -10.54 11.57
C HIS A 56 -12.20 -11.50 12.39
N TYR A 57 -11.20 -11.00 13.12
CA TYR A 57 -10.20 -11.80 13.79
C TYR A 57 -9.97 -11.35 15.24
N SER A 58 -9.52 -12.30 16.08
CA SER A 58 -9.03 -11.94 17.41
C SER A 58 -7.76 -11.08 17.30
N ALA A 59 -7.48 -10.27 18.33
CA ALA A 59 -6.30 -9.42 18.36
C ALA A 59 -4.99 -10.21 18.16
N THR A 60 -4.90 -11.42 18.75
CA THR A 60 -3.74 -12.31 18.57
C THR A 60 -3.59 -12.75 17.11
N HIS A 61 -4.70 -13.12 16.47
CA HIS A 61 -4.66 -13.57 15.08
C HIS A 61 -4.33 -12.42 14.12
N SER A 62 -4.88 -11.22 14.34
CA SER A 62 -4.52 -10.01 13.56
C SER A 62 -3.01 -9.75 13.59
N LYS A 63 -2.38 -9.80 14.77
CA LYS A 63 -0.92 -9.63 14.90
C LYS A 63 -0.13 -10.73 14.19
N GLN A 64 -0.60 -11.98 14.19
CA GLN A 64 0.06 -13.07 13.45
C GLN A 64 0.00 -12.84 11.94
N VAL A 65 -1.15 -12.38 11.42
CA VAL A 65 -1.32 -12.02 10.01
C VAL A 65 -0.40 -10.87 9.63
N LEU A 66 -0.37 -9.79 10.44
CA LEU A 66 0.53 -8.65 10.22
C LEU A 66 2.01 -9.04 10.29
N GLY A 67 2.38 -9.96 11.19
CA GLY A 67 3.75 -10.48 11.29
C GLY A 67 4.20 -11.18 10.00
N LYS A 68 3.33 -12.00 9.40
CA LYS A 68 3.59 -12.62 8.10
C LYS A 68 3.62 -11.59 6.97
N PHE A 69 2.68 -10.66 6.95
CA PHE A 69 2.65 -9.59 5.96
C PHE A 69 3.94 -8.75 5.98
N LYS A 70 4.48 -8.48 7.17
CA LYS A 70 5.72 -7.70 7.34
C LYS A 70 6.95 -8.35 6.70
N THR A 71 6.99 -9.67 6.53
CA THR A 71 8.10 -10.35 5.85
C THR A 71 8.07 -10.17 4.33
N LEU A 72 6.89 -9.85 3.78
CA LEU A 72 6.66 -9.66 2.35
C LEU A 72 6.93 -8.21 1.88
N VAL A 73 6.85 -7.24 2.80
CA VAL A 73 6.89 -5.81 2.46
C VAL A 73 7.99 -5.05 3.20
N SER A 74 8.49 -4.00 2.54
CA SER A 74 9.28 -2.95 3.18
C SER A 74 8.36 -1.88 3.77
N VAL A 75 8.75 -1.34 4.92
CA VAL A 75 7.93 -0.31 5.61
C VAL A 75 8.61 1.04 5.44
N ALA A 76 7.90 1.96 4.78
CA ALA A 76 8.27 3.36 4.68
C ALA A 76 7.85 4.08 5.98
N THR A 77 8.80 4.80 6.58
CA THR A 77 8.54 5.59 7.78
C THR A 77 7.60 6.75 7.47
N VAL A 78 6.58 6.94 8.29
CA VAL A 78 5.83 8.20 8.38
C VAL A 78 6.54 9.09 9.39
N SER A 79 7.23 10.12 8.92
CA SER A 79 8.01 11.03 9.76
C SER A 79 7.26 12.36 10.00
N SER A 80 7.77 13.23 10.88
CA SER A 80 7.23 14.59 11.02
C SER A 80 7.17 15.31 9.67
N LYS A 81 8.23 15.19 8.87
CA LYS A 81 8.30 15.78 7.52
C LYS A 81 7.19 15.22 6.61
N THR A 82 6.91 13.93 6.70
CA THR A 82 5.82 13.29 5.93
C THR A 82 4.48 13.92 6.28
N ILE A 83 4.24 14.15 7.58
CA ILE A 83 3.01 14.79 8.07
C ILE A 83 2.95 16.25 7.64
N ASP A 84 4.05 17.01 7.76
CA ASP A 84 4.12 18.41 7.36
C ASP A 84 3.78 18.57 5.86
N LEU A 85 4.33 17.69 5.02
CA LEU A 85 4.04 17.68 3.58
C LEU A 85 2.60 17.28 3.27
N ALA A 86 2.06 16.28 3.98
CA ALA A 86 0.68 15.84 3.80
C ALA A 86 -0.32 16.94 4.17
N LEU A 87 -0.07 17.69 5.25
CA LEU A 87 -0.95 18.76 5.75
C LEU A 87 -1.07 19.95 4.80
N VAL A 88 -0.01 20.27 4.06
CA VAL A 88 -0.01 21.37 3.07
C VAL A 88 -0.32 20.87 1.65
N SER A 89 -0.61 19.59 1.50
CA SER A 89 -0.93 19.00 0.20
C SER A 89 -2.36 19.32 -0.22
N ASP A 90 -2.60 19.21 -1.53
CA ASP A 90 -3.92 19.40 -2.12
C ASP A 90 -4.76 18.10 -2.18
N PHE A 91 -4.34 17.05 -1.47
CA PHE A 91 -5.09 15.78 -1.41
C PHE A 91 -6.32 15.96 -0.51
N ASN A 92 -7.47 15.45 -0.96
CA ASN A 92 -8.70 15.49 -0.16
C ASN A 92 -8.67 14.48 0.99
N ASP A 93 -8.12 13.29 0.71
CA ASP A 93 -7.95 12.25 1.70
C ASP A 93 -6.55 12.35 2.34
N PHE A 94 -6.53 12.37 3.67
CA PHE A 94 -5.28 12.58 4.41
C PHE A 94 -4.41 11.32 4.46
N GLU A 95 -5.00 10.13 4.40
CA GLU A 95 -4.23 8.89 4.31
C GLU A 95 -3.52 8.82 2.95
N ASP A 96 -4.23 9.11 1.85
CA ASP A 96 -3.65 9.20 0.51
C ASP A 96 -2.49 10.21 0.47
N ALA A 97 -2.65 11.38 1.11
CA ALA A 97 -1.60 12.38 1.24
C ALA A 97 -0.33 11.82 1.92
N ILE A 98 -0.50 11.16 3.07
CA ILE A 98 0.60 10.53 3.82
C ILE A 98 1.29 9.45 2.98
N GLN A 99 0.50 8.59 2.33
CA GLN A 99 1.01 7.49 1.51
C GLN A 99 1.80 8.00 0.30
N TYR A 100 1.28 9.03 -0.37
CA TYR A 100 1.96 9.70 -1.46
C TYR A 100 3.28 10.33 -1.01
N CYS A 101 3.29 11.07 0.10
CA CYS A 101 4.50 11.66 0.67
C CYS A 101 5.52 10.57 1.07
N CYS A 102 5.08 9.47 1.67
CA CYS A 102 5.95 8.31 1.94
C CYS A 102 6.59 7.76 0.66
N ALA A 103 5.82 7.64 -0.43
CA ALA A 103 6.33 7.15 -1.71
C ALA A 103 7.43 8.08 -2.25
N LEU A 104 7.20 9.39 -2.23
CA LEU A 104 8.17 10.39 -2.68
C LEU A 104 9.45 10.37 -1.82
N GLU A 105 9.32 10.37 -0.49
CA GLU A 105 10.48 10.36 0.41
C GLU A 105 11.34 9.09 0.27
N ASN A 106 10.76 7.99 -0.19
CA ASN A 106 11.47 6.74 -0.49
C ASN A 106 11.94 6.64 -1.94
N ASN A 107 11.84 7.72 -2.73
CA ASN A 107 12.22 7.79 -4.14
C ASN A 107 11.51 6.72 -5.00
N LEU A 108 10.24 6.44 -4.70
CA LEU A 108 9.43 5.48 -5.45
C LEU A 108 8.74 6.20 -6.61
N ALA A 109 8.94 5.69 -7.83
CA ALA A 109 8.38 6.27 -9.04
C ALA A 109 6.95 5.80 -9.34
N THR A 110 6.43 4.86 -8.54
CA THR A 110 5.14 4.19 -8.76
C THR A 110 4.40 3.98 -7.45
N LEU A 111 3.12 4.36 -7.44
CA LEU A 111 2.15 4.04 -6.39
C LEU A 111 1.00 3.22 -6.98
N ILE A 112 0.67 2.11 -6.32
CA ILE A 112 -0.40 1.19 -6.70
C ILE A 112 -1.59 1.39 -5.79
N THR A 113 -2.73 1.78 -6.37
CA THR A 113 -3.99 2.07 -5.67
C THR A 113 -5.18 1.68 -6.54
N ARG A 114 -6.34 1.43 -5.93
CA ARG A 114 -7.62 1.31 -6.67
C ARG A 114 -8.24 2.69 -6.97
N ASN A 115 -7.77 3.73 -6.31
CA ASN A 115 -8.39 5.05 -6.24
C ASN A 115 -7.64 6.09 -7.09
N ILE A 116 -7.32 5.78 -8.35
CA ILE A 116 -6.51 6.66 -9.24
C ILE A 116 -7.02 8.11 -9.27
N LYS A 117 -8.35 8.29 -9.23
CA LYS A 117 -9.02 9.60 -9.26
C LYS A 117 -8.62 10.54 -8.10
N ASP A 118 -8.08 10.00 -7.01
CA ASP A 118 -7.72 10.76 -5.82
C ASP A 118 -6.28 11.30 -5.92
N TYR A 119 -5.52 10.86 -6.94
CA TYR A 119 -4.13 11.23 -7.18
C TYR A 119 -3.93 12.12 -8.43
N LYS A 120 -4.88 12.98 -8.77
CA LYS A 120 -4.83 13.82 -10.00
C LYS A 120 -3.61 14.75 -10.08
N LYS A 121 -3.04 15.12 -8.94
CA LYS A 121 -1.86 16.01 -8.83
C LYS A 121 -0.55 15.25 -8.60
N ALA A 122 -0.58 13.92 -8.68
CA ALA A 122 0.61 13.11 -8.53
C ALA A 122 1.63 13.38 -9.64
N THR A 123 2.90 13.41 -9.26
CA THR A 123 4.06 13.53 -10.15
C THR A 123 4.75 12.18 -10.39
N ILE A 124 4.30 11.13 -9.69
CA ILE A 124 4.74 9.74 -9.88
C ILE A 124 3.64 8.91 -10.54
N HIS A 125 4.00 7.75 -11.08
CA HIS A 125 3.08 6.89 -11.81
C HIS A 125 2.05 6.29 -10.86
N ILE A 126 0.77 6.57 -11.10
CA ILE A 126 -0.34 6.01 -10.34
C ILE A 126 -1.06 4.99 -11.21
N GLN A 127 -1.23 3.78 -10.71
CA GLN A 127 -1.88 2.70 -11.46
C GLN A 127 -2.59 1.71 -10.56
N THR A 128 -3.56 0.99 -11.14
CA THR A 128 -4.23 -0.11 -10.45
C THR A 128 -3.34 -1.34 -10.37
N PRO A 129 -3.61 -2.26 -9.42
CA PRO A 129 -2.97 -3.57 -9.39
C PRO A 129 -3.05 -4.31 -10.74
N ASP A 130 -4.21 -4.33 -11.41
CA ASP A 130 -4.40 -5.02 -12.70
C ASP A 130 -3.52 -4.43 -13.82
N SER A 131 -3.48 -3.10 -13.93
CA SER A 131 -2.67 -2.40 -14.93
C SER A 131 -1.18 -2.67 -14.72
N PHE A 132 -0.73 -2.63 -13.46
CA PHE A 132 0.67 -2.91 -13.12
C PHE A 132 1.06 -4.35 -13.47
N ILE A 133 0.23 -5.34 -13.11
CA ILE A 133 0.50 -6.76 -13.38
C ILE A 133 0.61 -7.00 -14.88
N THR A 134 -0.29 -6.42 -15.69
CA THR A 134 -0.29 -6.58 -17.15
C THR A 134 1.00 -6.10 -17.80
N MET A 135 1.67 -5.09 -17.23
CA MET A 135 2.96 -4.57 -17.73
C MET A 135 4.18 -5.41 -17.30
N GLN A 136 4.02 -6.36 -16.37
CA GLN A 136 5.10 -7.20 -15.83
C GLN A 136 5.13 -8.61 -16.44
N VAL A 137 4.16 -8.93 -17.29
CA VAL A 137 4.06 -10.16 -18.09
C VAL A 137 4.53 -9.88 -19.50
#